data_AF-A0A964BUB9-F1
#
_entry.id   AF-A0A964BUB9-F1
#
_cell.length_a   1.000
_cell.length_b   1.000
_cell.length_c   1.000
_cell.angle_alpha   90.00
_cell.angle_beta   90.00
_cell.angle_gamma   90.00
#
_symmetry.space_group_name_H-M   'P 1'
#
loop_
_entity.id
_entity.type
_entity.pdbx_description
1 polymer ?
#
loop_
_entity_poly.entity_id
_entity_poly.type
_entity_poly.pdbx_seq_one_letter_code
_entity_poly.pdbx_strand_id
1 'polypeptide(L)'
;MIQGRIPELTIKFTERPQNIPTEGKKATIEIKGENDIAVKAEVNRKSLKKVVAKMDTWENWVAALSGKMQSISADGVVELVDAGINIFEIKQKEPKPAPESTAA
;
A
#
# COMPACT_ATOMS: atom_id res chain seq x y z
N MET A 1 10.44 19.60 -14.86
CA MET A 1 11.48 18.95 -14.02
C MET A 1 11.23 19.35 -12.58
N ILE A 2 11.00 18.41 -11.67
CA ILE A 2 10.77 18.73 -10.24
C ILE A 2 12.15 18.96 -9.61
N GLN A 3 12.66 20.18 -9.70
CA GLN A 3 13.96 20.52 -9.11
C GLN A 3 13.84 20.61 -7.59
N GLY A 4 14.57 19.75 -6.87
CA GLY A 4 14.81 19.87 -5.42
C GLY A 4 13.86 19.13 -4.47
N ARG A 5 12.91 18.32 -4.96
CA ARG A 5 12.11 17.42 -4.10
C ARG A 5 12.42 15.97 -4.41
N ILE A 6 12.82 15.21 -3.40
CA ILE A 6 12.90 13.75 -3.47
C ILE A 6 11.48 13.25 -3.75
N PRO A 7 11.23 12.53 -4.87
CA PRO A 7 9.89 12.06 -5.20
C PRO A 7 9.41 11.09 -4.13
N GLU A 8 8.14 11.22 -3.75
CA GLU A 8 7.45 10.29 -2.87
C GLU A 8 6.61 9.34 -3.71
N LEU A 9 6.73 8.05 -3.43
CA LEU A 9 5.98 7.00 -4.10
C LEU A 9 4.97 6.42 -3.11
N THR A 10 3.74 6.20 -3.58
CA THR A 10 2.72 5.46 -2.84
C THR A 10 2.26 4.28 -3.68
N ILE A 11 2.44 3.06 -3.15
CA ILE A 11 1.97 1.83 -3.76
C ILE A 11 0.76 1.33 -2.99
N LYS A 12 -0.33 1.06 -3.71
CA LYS A 12 -1.53 0.44 -3.15
C LYS A 12 -1.57 -1.03 -3.47
N PHE A 13 -2.06 -1.83 -2.53
CA PHE A 13 -2.18 -3.27 -2.68
C PHE A 13 -3.37 -3.80 -1.87
N THR A 14 -3.93 -4.91 -2.33
CA THR A 14 -5.11 -5.57 -1.75
C THR A 14 -4.81 -6.99 -1.28
N GLU A 15 -3.53 -7.39 -1.30
CA GLU A 15 -3.07 -8.71 -0.86
C GLU A 15 -2.33 -8.63 0.48
N ARG A 16 -2.62 -9.59 1.37
CA ARG A 16 -2.02 -9.63 2.70
C ARG A 16 -0.55 -10.05 2.62
N PRO A 17 0.39 -9.32 3.25
CA PRO A 17 1.78 -9.76 3.29
C PRO A 17 1.94 -11.04 4.12
N GLN A 18 2.67 -12.03 3.59
CA GLN A 18 2.74 -13.39 4.18
C GLN A 18 3.79 -13.52 5.31
N ASN A 19 4.86 -12.71 5.30
CA ASN A 19 6.04 -12.88 6.17
C ASN A 19 6.26 -11.70 7.12
N ILE A 20 5.31 -11.46 8.03
CA ILE A 20 5.42 -10.34 8.99
C ILE A 20 6.40 -10.71 10.12
N PRO A 21 7.50 -9.96 10.32
CA PRO A 21 8.46 -10.26 11.38
C PRO A 21 7.85 -10.18 12.78
N THR A 22 8.19 -11.16 13.64
CA THR A 22 7.70 -11.26 15.02
C THR A 22 8.62 -10.58 16.05
N GLU A 23 9.83 -10.20 15.66
CA GLU A 23 10.89 -9.55 16.47
C GLU A 23 11.34 -8.20 15.87
N GLY A 24 12.09 -7.37 16.62
CA GLY A 24 12.59 -6.06 16.17
C GLY A 24 11.62 -4.86 16.27
N LYS A 25 12.10 -3.64 15.96
CA LYS A 25 11.25 -2.42 15.94
C LYS A 25 10.67 -2.12 14.55
N LYS A 26 11.30 -2.67 13.52
CA LYS A 26 10.99 -2.41 12.12
C LYS A 26 10.77 -3.72 11.39
N ALA A 27 10.09 -3.65 10.26
CA ALA A 27 9.80 -4.78 9.40
C ALA A 27 10.02 -4.36 7.94
N THR A 28 10.67 -5.23 7.18
CA THR A 28 10.82 -5.06 5.73
C THR A 28 9.54 -5.51 5.03
N ILE A 29 9.00 -4.66 4.18
CA ILE A 29 7.92 -4.96 3.25
C ILE A 29 8.52 -4.98 1.86
N GLU A 30 8.18 -6.01 1.09
CA GLU A 30 8.49 -6.12 -0.33
C GLU A 30 7.18 -6.38 -1.07
N ILE A 31 6.85 -5.52 -2.03
CA ILE A 31 5.69 -5.65 -2.90
C ILE A 31 6.23 -5.93 -4.29
N LYS A 32 5.85 -7.07 -4.87
CA LYS A 32 6.19 -7.43 -6.25
C LYS A 32 4.96 -7.21 -7.13
N GLY A 33 5.12 -6.39 -8.15
CA GLY A 33 4.13 -6.20 -9.21
C GLY A 33 4.42 -7.10 -10.40
N GLU A 34 3.63 -6.91 -11.46
CA GLU A 34 3.87 -7.53 -12.76
C GLU A 34 5.16 -6.97 -13.40
N ASN A 35 5.78 -7.76 -14.29
CA ASN A 35 7.03 -7.40 -14.99
C ASN A 35 8.23 -7.16 -14.07
N ASP A 36 8.35 -7.96 -13.00
CA ASP A 36 9.51 -7.96 -12.08
C ASP A 36 9.77 -6.65 -11.31
N ILE A 37 8.84 -5.69 -11.35
CA ILE A 37 8.96 -4.46 -10.56
C ILE A 37 8.72 -4.80 -9.08
N ALA A 38 9.71 -4.56 -8.24
CA ALA A 38 9.58 -4.71 -6.80
C ALA A 38 9.76 -3.36 -6.08
N VAL A 39 8.95 -3.13 -5.05
CA VAL A 39 9.09 -1.98 -4.15
C VAL A 39 9.41 -2.50 -2.76
N LYS A 40 10.52 -2.02 -2.19
CA LYS A 40 11.01 -2.44 -0.89
C LYS A 40 11.09 -1.27 0.07
N ALA A 41 10.63 -1.48 1.30
CA ALA A 41 10.63 -0.45 2.32
C ALA A 41 10.77 -1.05 3.71
N GLU A 42 11.37 -0.29 4.62
CA GLU A 42 11.40 -0.63 6.05
C GLU A 42 10.36 0.22 6.80
N VAL A 43 9.37 -0.43 7.41
CA VAL A 43 8.28 0.24 8.12
C VAL A 43 8.31 -0.07 9.62
N ASN A 44 7.66 0.77 10.42
CA ASN A 44 7.48 0.49 11.84
C ASN A 44 6.64 -0.78 12.04
N ARG A 45 7.19 -1.76 12.76
CA ARG A 45 6.54 -3.07 12.95
C ARG A 45 5.19 -2.96 13.69
N LYS A 46 5.05 -2.02 14.62
CA LYS A 46 3.79 -1.81 15.36
C LYS A 46 2.70 -1.29 14.43
N SER A 47 3.05 -0.38 13.52
CA SER A 47 2.12 0.11 12.48
C SER A 47 1.71 -1.01 11.54
N LEU A 48 2.67 -1.82 11.08
CA LEU A 48 2.40 -2.97 10.23
C LEU A 48 1.44 -3.97 10.91
N LYS A 49 1.69 -4.35 12.18
CA LYS A 49 0.80 -5.24 12.94
C LYS A 49 -0.63 -4.70 13.04
N LYS A 50 -0.80 -3.39 13.27
CA LYS A 50 -2.12 -2.74 13.30
C LYS A 50 -2.83 -2.80 11.94
N VAL A 51 -2.08 -2.62 10.86
CA VAL A 51 -2.62 -2.71 9.49
C VAL A 51 -3.03 -4.14 9.18
N VAL A 52 -2.19 -5.14 9.46
CA VAL A 52 -2.52 -6.56 9.22
C VAL A 52 -3.73 -7.00 10.03
N ALA A 53 -3.83 -6.59 11.30
CA ALA A 53 -5.01 -6.90 12.10
C ALA A 53 -6.31 -6.34 11.48
N LYS A 54 -6.25 -5.19 10.79
CA LYS A 54 -7.40 -4.64 10.06
C LYS A 54 -7.70 -5.40 8.77
N MET A 55 -6.67 -5.85 8.05
CA MET A 55 -6.83 -6.70 6.86
C MET A 55 -7.59 -7.98 7.18
N ASP A 56 -7.39 -8.53 8.38
CA ASP A 56 -8.05 -9.75 8.85
C ASP A 56 -9.51 -9.51 9.30
N THR A 57 -9.89 -8.25 9.55
CA THR A 57 -11.24 -7.89 10.04
C THR A 57 -12.15 -7.25 8.99
N TRP A 58 -11.58 -6.60 7.98
CA TRP A 58 -12.34 -5.89 6.95
C TRP A 58 -12.60 -6.80 5.76
N GLU A 59 -13.85 -6.84 5.28
CA GLU A 59 -14.22 -7.67 4.13
C GLU A 59 -13.54 -7.19 2.84
N ASN A 60 -13.54 -5.87 2.62
CA ASN A 60 -12.91 -5.24 1.46
C ASN A 60 -12.00 -4.11 1.94
N TRP A 61 -10.75 -4.11 1.50
CA TRP A 61 -9.77 -3.11 1.92
C TRP A 61 -8.71 -2.87 0.85
N VAL A 62 -8.03 -1.73 0.99
CA VAL A 62 -6.81 -1.40 0.25
C VAL A 62 -5.78 -0.84 1.21
N ALA A 63 -4.57 -1.39 1.17
CA ALA A 63 -3.44 -0.88 1.91
C ALA A 63 -2.59 0.06 1.03
N ALA A 64 -1.87 0.97 1.67
CA ALA A 64 -0.96 1.89 1.01
C ALA A 64 0.39 1.89 1.72
N LEU A 65 1.46 1.65 0.97
CA LEU A 65 2.84 1.83 1.36
C LEU A 65 3.36 3.11 0.72
N SER A 66 3.77 4.08 1.53
CA SER A 66 4.25 5.39 1.06
C SER A 66 5.65 5.68 1.60
N GLY A 67 6.51 6.27 0.80
CA GLY A 67 7.84 6.70 1.24
C GLY A 67 8.61 7.45 0.15
N LYS A 68 9.71 8.08 0.54
CA LYS A 68 10.59 8.82 -0.37
C LYS A 68 11.45 7.84 -1.14
N MET A 69 11.53 8.00 -2.45
CA MET A 69 12.38 7.16 -3.30
C MET A 69 13.85 7.47 -3.03
N GLN A 70 14.60 6.49 -2.53
CA GLN A 70 16.02 6.61 -2.25
C GLN A 70 16.87 6.15 -3.43
N SER A 71 16.55 4.98 -3.99
CA SER A 71 17.32 4.31 -5.02
C SER A 71 16.42 3.44 -5.88
N ILE A 72 16.89 3.16 -7.09
CA ILE A 72 16.38 2.09 -7.95
C ILE A 72 17.59 1.20 -8.25
N SER A 73 17.52 -0.07 -7.85
CA SER A 73 18.57 -1.05 -8.13
C SER A 73 18.65 -1.38 -9.63
N ALA A 74 19.75 -2.00 -10.06
CA ALA A 74 19.93 -2.44 -11.45
C ALA A 74 18.84 -3.44 -11.90
N ASP A 75 18.29 -4.21 -10.96
CA ASP A 75 17.23 -5.19 -11.19
C ASP A 75 15.82 -4.56 -11.13
N GLY A 76 15.72 -3.23 -11.08
CA GLY A 76 14.43 -2.52 -11.09
C GLY A 76 13.73 -2.43 -9.73
N VAL A 77 14.37 -2.88 -8.64
CA VAL A 77 13.80 -2.73 -7.29
C VAL A 77 13.87 -1.27 -6.83
N VAL A 78 12.73 -0.69 -6.49
CA VAL A 78 12.60 0.67 -5.94
C VAL A 78 12.69 0.61 -4.42
N GLU A 79 13.65 1.32 -3.83
CA GLU A 79 13.81 1.40 -2.38
C GLU A 79 13.23 2.69 -1.83
N LEU A 80 12.34 2.56 -0.84
CA LEU A 80 11.72 3.69 -0.16
C LEU A 80 12.28 3.87 1.26
N VAL A 81 12.58 5.13 1.60
CA VAL A 81 12.93 5.56 2.97
C VAL A 81 11.83 6.42 3.58
N ASP A 82 11.93 6.62 4.90
CA ASP A 82 10.89 7.30 5.69
C ASP A 82 9.49 6.68 5.49
N ALA A 83 9.45 5.36 5.27
CA ALA A 83 8.25 4.70 4.80
C ALA A 83 7.20 4.49 5.89
N GLY A 84 5.93 4.67 5.50
CA GLY A 84 4.76 4.42 6.31
C GLY A 84 3.78 3.46 5.62
N ILE A 85 2.97 2.77 6.43
CA ILE A 85 1.91 1.89 5.93
C ILE A 85 0.57 2.27 6.55
N ASN A 86 -0.45 2.36 5.70
CA ASN A 86 -1.85 2.63 6.07
C ASN A 86 -2.79 1.63 5.39
N ILE A 87 -4.02 1.56 5.88
CA ILE A 87 -5.08 0.72 5.30
C ILE A 87 -6.41 1.45 5.35
N PHE A 88 -7.19 1.28 4.30
CA PHE A 88 -8.49 1.90 4.08
C PHE A 88 -9.53 0.81 3.82
N GLU A 89 -10.65 0.88 4.52
CA GLU A 89 -11.80 0.00 4.27
C GLU A 89 -12.54 0.47 3.03
N ILE A 90 -12.85 -0.45 2.12
CA ILE A 90 -13.67 -0.17 0.94
C ILE A 90 -15.11 -0.53 1.31
N LYS A 91 -15.89 0.50 1.62
CA LYS A 91 -17.33 0.32 1.85
C LYS A 91 -18.03 0.17 0.50
N GLN A 92 -18.80 -0.89 0.30
CA GLN A 92 -19.67 -0.99 -0.86
C GLN A 92 -20.66 0.18 -0.83
N LYS A 93 -20.74 0.93 -1.93
CA LYS A 93 -21.80 1.93 -2.10
C LYS A 93 -23.09 1.16 -2.40
N GLU A 94 -24.15 1.46 -1.68
CA GLU A 94 -25.48 1.00 -2.06
C GLU A 94 -25.75 1.42 -3.51
N PRO A 95 -26.30 0.52 -4.35
CA PRO A 95 -26.60 0.84 -5.73
C PRO A 95 -27.53 2.06 -5.77
N LYS A 96 -27.12 3.09 -6.49
CA LYS A 96 -27.94 4.29 -6.70
C LYS A 96 -29.23 3.84 -7.41
N PRO A 97 -30.43 4.19 -6.91
CA PRO A 97 -31.67 3.82 -7.58
C PRO A 97 -31.62 4.33 -9.03
N ALA A 98 -32.01 3.46 -9.97
CA ALA A 98 -32.03 3.76 -11.39
C ALA A 98 -32.92 4.99 -11.63
N PRO A 99 -32.52 5.94 -12.49
CA PRO A 99 -33.38 7.06 -12.83
C PRO A 99 -34.63 6.52 -13.52
N GLU A 100 -35.80 6.75 -12.92
CA GLU A 100 -37.09 6.55 -13.58
C GLU A 100 -37.09 7.39 -14.86
N SER A 101 -37.06 6.68 -15.99
CA SER A 101 -37.28 7.27 -17.30
C SER A 101 -38.74 7.68 -17.39
N THR A 102 -39.05 8.94 -17.08
CA THR A 102 -40.31 9.56 -17.49
C THR A 102 -40.36 9.54 -19.02
N ALA A 103 -41.17 8.63 -19.54
CA ALA A 103 -41.60 8.62 -20.93
C ALA A 103 -42.33 9.94 -21.23
N ALA A 104 -41.94 10.58 -22.33
CA ALA A 104 -42.67 11.66 -22.98
C ALA A 104 -43.28 11.12 -24.28
#